data_AF-A0A949XJZ6-F1
#
_entry.id   AF-A0A949XJZ6-F1
#
_cell.length_a   1.000
_cell.length_b   1.000
_cell.length_c   1.000
_cell.angle_alpha   90.00
_cell.angle_beta   90.00
_cell.angle_gamma   90.00
#
_symmetry.space_group_name_H-M   'P 1'
#
loop_
_entity.id
_entity.type
_entity.pdbx_description
1 polymer ?
#
loop_
_entity_poly.entity_id
_entity_poly.type
_entity_poly.pdbx_seq_one_letter_code
_entity_poly.pdbx_strand_id
1 'polypeptide(L)'
;MTEFFSRLFSSDFMPHGGCYFWRPGLVWLHASSDALIAVAYFLIPFSLVQLVRKRRDLEFNWMFVLFGVFILACGMTHAMQIWNVWHSAYRLEGLIKLITAVASIITAILMFRLVPKALSLASPRQLQSEILERRRAEEEVRVLNSELERRVEERTAMLLRSNQALQRFAYIASHDLQEPIRTVRSLNQLLARDYRGRLGERAERYFELILEASDRMQTLVKDILTYSATLDRTAEAGKSGSTKLILQEALHDLSAAISQSNAVIEYGELPDVLIDATQLKQIFLNLISNALKYRKPGQAACVRISAEQHGQECIFSIADNGIGIE
;
A
#
# COMPACT_ATOMS: atom_id res chain seq x y z
N MET A 1 67.90 18.80 -26.54
CA MET A 1 67.10 18.21 -25.44
C MET A 1 67.99 17.39 -24.49
N THR A 2 68.72 16.39 -24.98
CA THR A 2 69.61 15.52 -24.16
C THR A 2 70.68 16.28 -23.37
N GLU A 3 71.30 17.32 -23.94
CA GLU A 3 72.31 18.14 -23.25
C GLU A 3 71.74 19.04 -22.13
N PHE A 4 70.48 19.46 -22.25
CA PHE A 4 69.81 20.27 -21.21
C PHE A 4 69.53 19.44 -19.95
N PHE A 5 69.03 18.22 -20.15
CA PHE A 5 68.71 17.31 -19.04
C PHE A 5 69.95 16.71 -18.39
N SER A 6 71.03 16.46 -19.14
CA SER A 6 72.29 15.97 -18.56
C SER A 6 73.02 17.02 -17.70
N ARG A 7 72.70 18.31 -17.88
CA ARG A 7 73.27 19.43 -17.13
C ARG A 7 72.28 20.11 -16.18
N LEU A 8 71.28 19.39 -15.69
CA LEU A 8 70.23 19.96 -14.85
C LEU A 8 70.78 20.55 -13.52
N PHE A 9 71.82 19.91 -12.97
CA PHE A 9 72.48 20.27 -11.72
C PHE A 9 73.84 20.95 -11.91
N SER A 10 74.25 21.25 -13.15
CA SER A 10 75.56 21.86 -13.41
C SER A 10 75.59 23.30 -12.89
N SER A 11 76.69 23.68 -12.23
CA SER A 11 76.90 25.02 -11.70
C SER A 11 77.64 25.96 -12.68
N ASP A 12 77.30 25.87 -13.98
CA ASP A 12 78.00 26.62 -15.05
C ASP A 12 77.79 28.15 -14.96
N PHE A 13 76.93 28.62 -14.06
CA PHE A 13 76.56 30.03 -13.89
C PHE A 13 77.00 30.57 -12.53
N MET A 14 77.00 31.89 -12.36
CA MET A 14 77.27 32.51 -11.05
C MET A 14 76.08 32.30 -10.10
N PRO A 15 76.30 31.90 -8.83
CA PRO A 15 75.21 31.79 -7.84
C PRO A 15 74.62 33.17 -7.50
N HIS A 16 73.35 33.21 -7.06
CA HIS A 16 72.65 34.46 -6.70
C HIS A 16 73.32 35.23 -5.57
N GLY A 17 74.05 34.55 -4.66
CA GLY A 17 74.84 35.22 -3.63
C GLY A 17 75.86 36.21 -4.21
N GLY A 18 76.40 35.92 -5.40
CA GLY A 18 77.27 36.82 -6.15
C GLY A 18 76.56 38.11 -6.57
N CYS A 19 75.28 38.04 -6.96
CA CYS A 19 74.45 39.20 -7.29
C CYS A 19 74.17 40.09 -6.07
N TYR A 20 74.18 39.51 -4.87
CA TYR A 20 74.05 40.25 -3.61
C TYR A 20 75.37 40.84 -3.09
N PHE A 21 76.46 40.69 -3.86
CA PHE A 21 77.82 41.00 -3.42
C PHE A 21 78.18 40.34 -2.07
N TRP A 22 77.53 39.21 -1.75
CA TRP A 22 77.64 38.52 -0.47
C TRP A 22 77.40 39.41 0.76
N ARG A 23 76.63 40.50 0.63
CA ARG A 23 76.27 41.35 1.76
C ARG A 23 75.41 40.55 2.74
N PRO A 24 75.88 40.31 3.98
CA PRO A 24 75.26 39.33 4.88
C PRO A 24 73.80 39.67 5.20
N GLY A 25 73.46 40.95 5.38
CA GLY A 25 72.08 41.36 5.65
C GLY A 25 71.11 41.02 4.51
N LEU A 26 71.54 41.19 3.25
CA LEU A 26 70.68 40.94 2.09
C LEU A 26 70.52 39.44 1.81
N VAL A 27 71.62 38.69 1.92
CA VAL A 27 71.64 37.23 1.77
C VAL A 27 70.73 36.57 2.80
N TRP A 28 70.89 36.92 4.09
CA TRP A 28 70.07 36.33 5.16
C TRP A 28 68.61 36.75 5.07
N LEU A 29 68.32 37.98 4.65
CA LEU A 29 66.94 38.44 4.47
C LEU A 29 66.20 37.59 3.43
N HIS A 30 66.79 37.41 2.24
CA HIS A 30 66.16 36.59 1.20
C HIS A 30 66.09 35.11 1.60
N ALA A 31 67.20 34.53 2.09
CA ALA A 31 67.24 33.12 2.45
C ALA A 31 66.27 32.77 3.59
N SER A 32 66.16 33.61 4.62
CA SER A 32 65.22 33.39 5.73
C SER A 32 63.76 33.59 5.31
N SER A 33 63.48 34.57 4.44
CA SER A 33 62.13 34.81 3.91
C SER A 33 61.67 33.62 3.06
N ASP A 34 62.51 33.16 2.12
CA ASP A 34 62.20 32.00 1.28
C ASP A 34 62.09 30.71 2.11
N ALA A 35 62.88 30.56 3.17
CA ALA A 35 62.78 29.41 4.07
C ALA A 35 61.42 29.39 4.80
N LEU A 36 60.98 30.54 5.32
CA LEU A 36 59.67 30.66 5.97
C LEU A 36 58.52 30.35 5.00
N ILE A 37 58.59 30.85 3.77
CA ILE A 37 57.58 30.57 2.74
C ILE A 37 57.58 29.07 2.37
N ALA A 38 58.75 28.49 2.12
CA ALA A 38 58.89 27.07 1.77
C ALA A 38 58.33 26.17 2.87
N VAL A 39 58.65 26.44 4.14
CA VAL A 39 58.10 25.68 5.29
C VAL A 39 56.57 25.78 5.31
N ALA A 40 56.00 26.97 5.17
CA ALA A 40 54.54 27.13 5.12
C ALA A 40 53.92 26.33 3.96
N TYR A 41 54.52 26.36 2.78
CA TYR A 41 54.04 25.66 1.59
C TYR A 41 54.20 24.14 1.67
N PHE A 42 55.14 23.61 2.46
CA PHE A 42 55.21 22.17 2.75
C PHE A 42 54.21 21.72 3.83
N LEU A 43 53.82 22.61 4.75
CA LEU A 43 52.86 22.30 5.83
C LEU A 43 51.39 22.38 5.39
N ILE A 44 51.01 23.33 4.53
CA ILE A 44 49.61 23.48 4.07
C ILE A 44 49.07 22.20 3.40
N PRO A 45 49.78 21.55 2.46
CA PRO A 45 49.33 20.31 1.81
C PRO A 45 49.14 19.17 2.81
N PHE A 46 49.95 19.09 3.87
CA PHE A 46 49.75 18.10 4.94
C PHE A 46 48.40 18.30 5.64
N SER A 47 48.03 19.53 5.97
CA SER A 47 46.73 19.87 6.54
C SER A 47 45.56 19.56 5.59
N LEU A 48 45.72 19.83 4.29
CA LEU A 48 44.71 19.49 3.28
C LEU A 48 44.50 17.97 3.17
N VAL A 49 45.58 17.18 3.20
CA VAL A 49 45.51 15.71 3.21
C VAL A 49 44.80 15.21 4.46
N GLN A 50 45.06 15.79 5.64
CA GLN A 50 44.34 15.44 6.86
C GLN A 50 42.85 15.74 6.76
N LEU A 51 42.46 16.90 6.22
CA LEU A 51 41.07 17.29 6.00
C LEU A 51 40.35 16.28 5.09
N VAL A 52 40.92 15.98 3.92
CA VAL A 52 40.33 15.02 2.96
C VAL A 52 40.24 13.61 3.54
N ARG A 53 41.23 13.20 4.35
CA ARG A 53 41.19 11.89 5.03
C ARG A 53 40.11 11.81 6.09
N LYS A 54 39.88 12.87 6.87
CA LYS A 54 38.87 12.92 7.93
C LYS A 54 37.46 13.17 7.39
N ARG A 55 37.32 13.94 6.31
CA ARG A 55 36.04 14.42 5.78
C ARG A 55 35.75 13.83 4.39
N ARG A 56 35.19 12.62 4.36
CA ARG A 56 34.90 11.86 3.13
C ARG A 56 33.61 12.26 2.41
N ASP A 57 32.78 13.09 3.03
CA ASP A 57 31.56 13.71 2.47
C ASP A 57 31.88 14.85 1.48
N LEU A 58 33.16 15.14 1.22
CA LEU A 58 33.56 16.14 0.23
C LEU A 58 33.42 15.57 -1.19
N GLU A 59 32.37 16.01 -1.89
CA GLU A 59 32.08 15.66 -3.28
C GLU A 59 33.26 15.98 -4.24
N PHE A 60 34.05 17.00 -3.91
CA PHE A 60 35.19 17.46 -4.71
C PHE A 60 36.54 17.24 -4.02
N ASN A 61 36.78 16.04 -3.48
CA ASN A 61 38.02 15.70 -2.78
C ASN A 61 39.31 15.88 -3.64
N TRP A 62 39.23 15.63 -4.96
CA TRP A 62 40.34 15.76 -5.90
C TRP A 62 40.86 17.19 -6.03
N MET A 63 39.99 18.19 -5.81
CA MET A 63 40.37 19.61 -5.84
C MET A 63 41.45 19.90 -4.79
N PHE A 64 41.27 19.38 -3.57
CA PHE A 64 42.21 19.58 -2.48
C PHE A 64 43.58 18.95 -2.78
N VAL A 65 43.60 17.84 -3.55
CA VAL A 65 44.84 17.21 -4.02
C VAL A 65 45.54 18.10 -5.05
N LEU A 66 44.80 18.67 -6.02
CA LEU A 66 45.37 19.60 -7.00
C LEU A 66 45.95 20.85 -6.34
N PHE A 67 45.22 21.45 -5.39
CA PHE A 67 45.75 22.56 -4.59
C PHE A 67 46.99 22.14 -3.79
N GLY A 68 46.99 20.95 -3.20
CA GLY A 68 48.16 20.39 -2.52
C GLY A 68 49.38 20.30 -3.44
N VAL A 69 49.22 19.72 -4.64
CA VAL A 69 50.30 19.59 -5.64
C VAL A 69 50.79 20.96 -6.11
N PHE A 70 49.87 21.89 -6.40
CA PHE A 70 50.19 23.25 -6.80
C PHE A 70 51.00 23.99 -5.71
N ILE A 71 50.55 23.93 -4.46
CA ILE A 71 51.23 24.58 -3.32
C ILE A 71 52.61 23.96 -3.07
N LEU A 72 52.75 22.63 -3.18
CA LEU A 72 54.06 21.95 -3.07
C LEU A 72 55.03 22.42 -4.16
N ALA A 73 54.56 22.55 -5.41
CA ALA A 73 55.38 23.01 -6.53
C ALA A 73 55.86 24.47 -6.33
N CYS A 74 54.99 25.35 -5.79
CA CYS A 74 55.39 26.69 -5.35
C CYS A 74 56.40 26.65 -4.18
N GLY A 75 56.25 25.72 -3.24
CA GLY A 75 57.20 25.54 -2.13
C GLY A 75 58.60 25.20 -2.64
N MET A 76 58.66 24.33 -3.65
CA MET A 76 59.89 23.94 -4.30
C MET A 76 60.58 25.12 -5.02
N THR A 77 59.84 26.10 -5.56
CA THR A 77 60.48 27.29 -6.16
C THR A 77 61.23 28.13 -5.13
N HIS A 78 60.71 28.25 -3.89
CA HIS A 78 61.41 28.96 -2.81
C HIS A 78 62.60 28.16 -2.27
N ALA A 79 62.46 26.83 -2.15
CA ALA A 79 63.59 25.97 -1.81
C ALA A 79 64.75 26.10 -2.83
N MET A 80 64.42 26.20 -4.12
CA MET A 80 65.41 26.44 -5.18
C MET A 80 66.04 27.83 -5.11
N GLN A 81 65.30 28.87 -4.72
CA GLN A 81 65.87 30.21 -4.54
C GLN A 81 66.93 30.22 -3.43
N ILE A 82 66.67 29.54 -2.30
CA ILE A 82 67.65 29.35 -1.24
C ILE A 82 68.86 28.58 -1.77
N TRP A 83 68.65 27.45 -2.46
CA TRP A 83 69.73 26.66 -3.05
C TRP A 83 70.60 27.49 -4.00
N ASN A 84 69.96 28.33 -4.83
CA ASN A 84 70.63 29.15 -5.83
C ASN A 84 71.37 30.36 -5.25
N VAL A 85 71.21 30.68 -3.96
CA VAL A 85 72.09 31.65 -3.29
C VAL A 85 73.53 31.14 -3.24
N TRP A 86 73.74 29.85 -3.01
CA TRP A 86 75.07 29.24 -2.90
C TRP A 86 75.48 28.42 -4.13
N HIS A 87 74.52 27.91 -4.90
CA HIS A 87 74.73 27.11 -6.11
C HIS A 87 74.06 27.79 -7.31
N SER A 88 74.20 27.28 -8.52
CA SER A 88 73.65 27.95 -9.73
C SER A 88 72.84 27.00 -10.61
N ALA A 89 71.92 26.26 -9.98
CA ALA A 89 71.06 25.27 -10.63
C ALA A 89 69.83 25.92 -11.32
N TYR A 90 70.06 26.90 -12.20
CA TYR A 90 68.99 27.66 -12.85
C TYR A 90 68.14 26.84 -13.83
N ARG A 91 68.70 25.79 -14.43
CA ARG A 91 67.97 24.89 -15.34
C ARG A 91 66.89 24.11 -14.59
N LEU A 92 67.24 23.56 -13.42
CA LEU A 92 66.32 22.89 -12.52
C LEU A 92 65.25 23.87 -11.98
N GLU A 93 65.66 25.08 -11.57
CA GLU A 93 64.72 26.12 -11.14
C GLU A 93 63.71 26.46 -12.25
N GLY A 94 64.17 26.62 -13.49
CA GLY A 94 63.30 26.88 -14.65
C GLY A 94 62.30 25.75 -14.92
N LEU A 95 62.73 24.49 -14.79
CA LEU A 95 61.83 23.33 -14.93
C LEU A 95 60.76 23.32 -13.83
N ILE A 96 61.15 23.58 -12.59
CA ILE A 96 60.20 23.65 -11.47
C ILE A 96 59.21 24.79 -11.68
N LYS A 97 59.67 25.98 -12.11
CA LYS A 97 58.79 27.10 -12.48
C LYS A 97 57.81 26.75 -13.59
N LEU A 98 58.24 26.02 -14.62
CA LEU A 98 57.35 25.56 -15.69
C LEU A 98 56.28 24.60 -15.17
N ILE A 99 56.67 23.62 -14.34
CA ILE A 99 55.73 22.68 -13.71
C ILE A 99 54.71 23.45 -12.86
N THR A 100 55.18 24.39 -12.04
CA THR A 100 54.31 25.23 -11.21
C THR A 100 53.35 26.04 -12.08
N ALA A 101 53.81 26.67 -13.16
CA ALA A 101 52.94 27.44 -14.07
C ALA A 101 51.85 26.58 -14.72
N VAL A 102 52.18 25.37 -15.17
CA VAL A 102 51.20 24.42 -15.73
C VAL A 102 50.19 24.00 -14.66
N ALA A 103 50.65 23.66 -13.46
CA ALA A 103 49.77 23.30 -12.34
C ALA A 103 48.83 24.46 -11.95
N SER A 104 49.32 25.71 -11.94
CA SER A 104 48.52 26.91 -11.70
C SER A 104 47.38 27.07 -12.71
N ILE A 105 47.71 26.97 -14.01
CA ILE A 105 46.73 27.16 -15.09
C ILE A 105 45.65 26.08 -15.03
N ILE A 106 46.05 24.81 -14.86
CA ILE A 106 45.10 23.70 -14.72
C ILE A 106 44.19 23.91 -13.51
N THR A 107 44.76 24.28 -12.36
CA THR A 107 43.99 24.54 -11.13
C THR A 107 43.00 25.68 -11.34
N ALA A 108 43.42 26.79 -11.96
CA ALA A 108 42.55 27.94 -12.23
C ALA A 108 41.38 27.59 -13.16
N ILE A 109 41.63 26.86 -14.25
CA ILE A 109 40.58 26.41 -15.19
C ILE A 109 39.58 25.50 -14.49
N LEU A 110 40.06 24.53 -13.70
CA LEU A 110 39.20 23.60 -12.98
C LEU A 110 38.39 24.31 -11.90
N MET A 111 38.96 25.28 -11.19
CA MET A 111 38.24 26.09 -10.21
C MET A 111 37.12 26.90 -10.83
N PHE A 112 37.39 27.57 -11.95
CA PHE A 112 36.37 28.34 -12.65
C PHE A 112 35.17 27.47 -13.06
N ARG A 113 35.42 26.21 -13.45
CA ARG A 113 34.35 25.25 -13.77
C ARG A 113 33.65 24.67 -12.54
N LEU A 114 34.31 24.61 -11.39
CA LEU A 114 33.79 23.96 -10.19
C LEU A 114 32.89 24.88 -9.35
N VAL A 115 33.22 26.17 -9.26
CA VAL A 115 32.44 27.16 -8.50
C VAL A 115 30.94 27.11 -8.82
N PRO A 116 30.48 27.14 -10.09
CA PRO A 116 29.04 27.10 -10.36
C PRO A 116 28.40 25.77 -9.93
N LYS A 117 29.12 24.63 -10.01
CA LYS A 117 28.62 23.34 -9.54
C LYS A 117 28.47 23.32 -8.02
N ALA A 118 29.46 23.83 -7.29
CA ALA A 118 29.41 23.89 -5.83
C ALA A 118 28.28 24.79 -5.32
N LEU A 119 27.98 25.89 -6.02
CA LEU A 119 26.88 26.79 -5.69
C LEU A 119 25.48 26.20 -6.00
N SER A 120 25.40 25.18 -6.85
CA SER A 120 24.13 24.50 -7.17
C SER A 120 23.69 23.51 -6.09
N LEU A 121 24.58 23.13 -5.19
CA LEU A 121 24.27 22.24 -4.08
C LEU A 121 23.44 22.97 -3.02
N ALA A 122 22.43 22.29 -2.49
CA ALA A 122 21.58 22.84 -1.45
C ALA A 122 22.41 23.21 -0.21
N SER A 123 22.22 24.43 0.29
CA SER A 123 22.88 24.87 1.50
C SER A 123 22.34 24.07 2.71
N PRO A 124 23.15 23.84 3.76
CA PRO A 124 22.69 23.17 4.98
C PRO A 124 21.44 23.80 5.60
N ARG A 125 21.27 25.12 5.46
CA ARG A 125 20.08 25.84 5.95
C ARG A 125 18.82 25.48 5.16
N GLN A 126 18.92 25.35 3.83
CA GLN A 126 17.79 24.93 2.98
C GLN A 126 17.37 23.49 3.29
N LEU A 127 18.33 22.59 3.50
CA LEU A 127 18.05 21.21 3.91
C LEU A 127 17.36 21.17 5.28
N GLN A 128 17.80 21.99 6.24
CA GLN A 128 17.15 22.09 7.55
C GLN A 128 15.73 22.63 7.47
N SER A 129 15.46 23.63 6.63
CA SER A 129 14.10 24.12 6.42
C SER A 129 13.21 23.05 5.76
N GLU A 130 13.71 22.33 4.76
CA GLU A 130 12.96 21.25 4.12
C GLU A 130 12.65 20.12 5.12
N ILE A 131 13.60 19.73 5.97
CA ILE A 131 13.37 18.72 7.02
C ILE A 131 12.30 19.20 8.00
N LEU A 132 12.30 20.48 8.37
CA LEU A 132 11.30 21.04 9.28
C LEU A 132 9.90 21.05 8.64
N GLU A 133 9.80 21.44 7.38
CA GLU A 133 8.55 21.41 6.62
C GLU A 133 8.00 19.98 6.48
N ARG A 134 8.85 19.01 6.12
CA ARG A 134 8.47 17.60 6.04
C ARG A 134 7.95 17.08 7.38
N ARG A 135 8.63 17.38 8.48
CA ARG A 135 8.19 16.96 9.82
C ARG A 135 6.84 17.56 10.22
N ARG A 136 6.56 18.81 9.83
CA ARG A 136 5.25 19.43 10.08
C ARG A 136 4.14 18.74 9.28
N ALA A 137 4.38 18.44 8.01
CA ALA A 137 3.43 17.73 7.17
C ALA A 137 3.17 16.31 7.69
N GLU A 138 4.21 15.60 8.14
CA GLU A 138 4.08 14.26 8.74
C GLU A 138 3.21 14.27 10.01
N GLU A 139 3.39 15.27 10.88
CA GLU A 139 2.57 15.38 12.10
C GLU A 139 1.12 15.76 11.78
N GLU A 140 0.88 16.63 10.81
CA GLU A 140 -0.47 16.98 10.35
C GLU A 140 -1.22 15.74 9.83
N VAL A 141 -0.56 14.93 8.99
CA VAL A 141 -1.13 13.67 8.50
C VAL A 141 -1.43 12.71 9.65
N ARG A 142 -0.55 12.62 10.64
CA ARG A 142 -0.75 11.76 11.81
C ARG A 142 -1.99 12.16 12.61
N VAL A 143 -2.16 13.46 12.87
CA VAL A 143 -3.35 13.98 13.58
C VAL A 143 -4.62 13.70 12.78
N LEU A 144 -4.61 13.97 11.46
CA LEU A 144 -5.75 13.71 10.59
C LEU A 144 -6.14 12.23 10.57
N ASN A 145 -5.16 11.32 10.50
CA ASN A 145 -5.43 9.89 10.55
C ASN A 145 -6.09 9.47 11.88
N SER A 146 -5.59 9.96 13.01
CA SER A 146 -6.17 9.63 14.32
C SER A 146 -7.62 10.12 14.47
N GLU A 147 -7.93 11.32 13.95
CA GLU A 147 -9.29 11.85 13.96
C GLU A 147 -10.21 11.09 12.99
N LEU A 148 -9.69 10.67 11.84
CA LEU A 148 -10.43 9.85 10.89
C LEU A 148 -10.76 8.48 11.48
N GLU A 149 -9.80 7.82 12.13
CA GLU A 149 -10.00 6.54 12.82
C GLU A 149 -11.09 6.66 13.89
N ARG A 150 -11.04 7.70 14.73
CA ARG A 150 -12.07 7.99 15.73
C ARG A 150 -13.45 8.16 15.09
N ARG A 151 -13.56 8.92 14.00
CA ARG A 151 -14.84 9.11 13.27
C ARG A 151 -15.36 7.82 12.67
N VAL A 152 -14.48 6.98 12.11
CA VAL A 152 -14.84 5.68 11.56
C VAL A 152 -15.38 4.78 12.67
N GLU A 153 -14.72 4.74 13.83
CA GLU A 153 -15.19 3.96 14.98
C GLU A 153 -16.56 4.45 15.47
N GLU A 154 -16.75 5.76 15.63
CA GLU A 154 -18.02 6.35 16.05
C GLU A 154 -19.15 6.05 15.06
N ARG A 155 -18.90 6.20 13.76
CA ARG A 155 -19.88 5.91 12.71
C ARG A 155 -20.19 4.42 12.64
N THR A 156 -19.20 3.56 12.79
CA THR A 156 -19.38 2.11 12.80
C THR A 156 -20.22 1.69 14.00
N ALA A 157 -19.93 2.22 15.19
CA ALA A 157 -20.73 1.99 16.39
C ALA A 157 -22.18 2.48 16.23
N MET A 158 -22.39 3.65 15.61
CA MET A 158 -23.72 4.18 15.33
C MET A 158 -24.49 3.30 14.33
N LEU A 159 -23.83 2.85 13.25
CA LEU A 159 -24.43 1.95 12.26
C LEU A 159 -24.82 0.61 12.90
N LEU A 160 -23.96 0.01 13.71
CA LEU A 160 -24.26 -1.23 14.42
C LEU A 160 -25.46 -1.07 15.34
N ARG A 161 -25.52 0.00 16.14
CA ARG A 161 -26.69 0.29 16.99
C ARG A 161 -27.96 0.48 16.17
N SER A 162 -27.89 1.21 15.05
CA SER A 162 -29.05 1.44 14.18
C SER A 162 -29.53 0.15 13.51
N ASN A 163 -28.60 -0.72 13.10
CA ASN A 163 -28.93 -2.02 12.51
C ASN A 163 -29.64 -2.92 13.55
N GLN A 164 -29.07 -3.02 14.76
CA GLN A 164 -29.70 -3.73 15.87
C GLN A 164 -31.07 -3.17 16.26
N ALA A 165 -31.25 -1.84 16.19
CA ALA A 165 -32.55 -1.21 16.43
C ALA A 165 -33.57 -1.60 15.34
N LEU A 166 -33.15 -1.58 14.07
CA LEU A 166 -34.00 -1.97 12.95
C LEU A 166 -34.40 -3.45 13.01
N GLN A 167 -33.46 -4.34 13.34
CA GLN A 167 -33.72 -5.77 13.53
C GLN A 167 -34.72 -6.03 14.67
N ARG A 168 -34.54 -5.35 15.82
CA ARG A 168 -35.49 -5.44 16.93
C ARG A 168 -36.87 -4.93 16.54
N PHE A 169 -36.95 -3.83 15.81
CA PHE A 169 -38.22 -3.31 15.31
C PHE A 169 -38.90 -4.31 14.38
N ALA A 170 -38.17 -4.87 13.39
CA ALA A 170 -38.69 -5.88 12.49
C ALA A 170 -39.17 -7.13 13.24
N TYR A 171 -38.44 -7.56 14.27
CA TYR A 171 -38.81 -8.69 15.11
C TYR A 171 -40.13 -8.46 15.86
N ILE A 172 -40.23 -7.34 16.59
CA ILE A 172 -41.43 -6.99 17.37
C ILE A 172 -42.63 -6.81 16.44
N ALA A 173 -42.49 -6.01 15.38
CA ALA A 173 -43.58 -5.75 14.44
C ALA A 173 -44.10 -7.05 13.79
N SER A 174 -43.20 -7.97 13.43
CA SER A 174 -43.60 -9.24 12.83
C SER A 174 -44.33 -10.15 13.81
N HIS A 175 -43.87 -10.21 15.06
CA HIS A 175 -44.56 -10.95 16.12
C HIS A 175 -45.99 -10.40 16.32
N ASP A 176 -46.10 -9.08 16.46
CA ASP A 176 -47.38 -8.41 16.73
C ASP A 176 -48.35 -8.49 15.54
N LEU A 177 -47.85 -8.71 14.32
CA LEU A 177 -48.67 -8.98 13.14
C LEU A 177 -49.11 -10.45 13.02
N GLN A 178 -48.32 -11.40 13.52
CA GLN A 178 -48.66 -12.83 13.43
C GLN A 178 -49.90 -13.19 14.24
N GLU A 179 -50.05 -12.63 15.44
CA GLU A 179 -51.17 -12.90 16.34
C GLU A 179 -52.55 -12.52 15.74
N PRO A 180 -52.75 -11.30 15.21
CA PRO A 180 -54.02 -10.94 14.56
C PRO A 180 -54.27 -11.76 13.29
N ILE A 181 -53.24 -12.05 12.47
CA ILE A 181 -53.42 -12.89 11.26
C ILE A 181 -53.86 -14.31 11.64
N ARG A 182 -53.25 -14.90 12.68
CA ARG A 182 -53.63 -16.23 13.19
C ARG A 182 -55.07 -16.23 13.69
N THR A 183 -55.49 -15.16 14.35
CA THR A 183 -56.88 -15.00 14.83
C THR A 183 -57.87 -14.89 13.67
N VAL A 184 -57.59 -14.06 12.67
CA VAL A 184 -58.42 -13.93 11.46
C VAL A 184 -58.56 -15.28 10.75
N ARG A 185 -57.45 -16.02 10.59
CA ARG A 185 -57.47 -17.37 10.01
C ARG A 185 -58.34 -18.33 10.81
N SER A 186 -58.15 -18.39 12.14
CA SER A 186 -58.88 -19.32 13.01
C SER A 186 -60.40 -19.05 12.99
N LEU A 187 -60.80 -17.77 13.11
CA LEU A 187 -62.21 -17.38 13.02
C LEU A 187 -62.80 -17.72 11.65
N ASN A 188 -62.04 -17.49 10.58
CA ASN A 188 -62.48 -17.82 9.23
C ASN A 188 -62.63 -19.35 9.03
N GLN A 189 -61.72 -20.16 9.59
CA GLN A 189 -61.85 -21.63 9.60
C GLN A 189 -63.09 -22.10 10.35
N LEU A 190 -63.40 -21.49 11.51
CA LEU A 190 -64.60 -21.81 12.29
C LEU A 190 -65.87 -21.46 11.50
N LEU A 191 -65.95 -20.25 10.93
CA LEU A 191 -67.09 -19.82 10.12
C LEU A 191 -67.30 -20.70 8.89
N ALA A 192 -66.21 -21.02 8.17
CA ALA A 192 -66.27 -21.91 7.02
C ALA A 192 -66.76 -23.33 7.40
N ARG A 193 -66.40 -23.82 8.59
CA ARG A 193 -66.84 -25.13 9.09
C ARG A 193 -68.31 -25.11 9.50
N ASP A 194 -68.72 -24.14 10.31
CA ASP A 194 -70.04 -24.11 10.95
C ASP A 194 -71.17 -23.79 9.95
N TYR A 195 -70.85 -23.11 8.85
CA TYR A 195 -71.80 -22.73 7.81
C TYR A 195 -71.58 -23.41 6.44
N ARG A 196 -70.77 -24.48 6.41
CA ARG A 196 -70.48 -25.23 5.19
C ARG A 196 -71.79 -25.70 4.51
N GLY A 197 -71.92 -25.43 3.21
CA GLY A 197 -73.11 -25.78 2.42
C GLY A 197 -74.37 -24.97 2.74
N ARG A 198 -74.33 -24.00 3.66
CA ARG A 198 -75.49 -23.18 4.06
C ARG A 198 -75.52 -21.77 3.46
N LEU A 199 -74.39 -21.26 2.97
CA LEU A 199 -74.24 -19.86 2.54
C LEU A 199 -74.16 -19.67 1.01
N GLY A 200 -74.25 -20.76 0.25
CA GLY A 200 -74.09 -20.75 -1.21
C GLY A 200 -72.64 -20.58 -1.66
N GLU A 201 -72.35 -20.93 -2.92
CA GLU A 201 -70.98 -20.99 -3.47
C GLU A 201 -70.20 -19.68 -3.37
N ARG A 202 -70.89 -18.53 -3.44
CA ARG A 202 -70.23 -17.22 -3.41
C ARG A 202 -69.62 -16.90 -2.04
N ALA A 203 -70.28 -17.28 -0.94
CA ALA A 203 -69.76 -17.07 0.40
C ALA A 203 -68.62 -18.04 0.72
N GLU A 204 -68.71 -19.30 0.28
CA GLU A 204 -67.62 -20.27 0.42
C GLU A 204 -66.35 -19.79 -0.29
N ARG A 205 -66.49 -19.24 -1.50
CA ARG A 205 -65.36 -18.63 -2.23
C ARG A 205 -64.73 -17.45 -1.48
N TYR A 206 -65.51 -16.63 -0.78
CA TYR A 206 -64.96 -15.54 0.04
C TYR A 206 -64.16 -16.06 1.23
N PHE A 207 -64.64 -17.12 1.90
CA PHE A 207 -63.89 -17.73 3.00
C PHE A 207 -62.56 -18.34 2.51
N GLU A 208 -62.55 -19.02 1.37
CA GLU A 208 -61.32 -19.53 0.75
C GLU A 208 -60.33 -18.40 0.44
N LEU A 209 -60.80 -17.30 -0.17
CA LEU A 209 -59.95 -16.13 -0.46
C LEU A 209 -59.35 -15.51 0.80
N ILE A 210 -60.12 -15.38 1.89
CA ILE A 210 -59.62 -14.85 3.17
C ILE A 210 -58.62 -15.82 3.81
N LEU A 211 -58.83 -17.14 3.70
CA LEU A 211 -57.85 -18.14 4.17
C LEU A 211 -56.54 -18.03 3.40
N GLU A 212 -56.60 -17.99 2.07
CA GLU A 212 -55.41 -17.85 1.23
C GLU A 212 -54.67 -16.53 1.46
N ALA A 213 -55.39 -15.42 1.66
CA ALA A 213 -54.79 -14.13 1.99
C ALA A 213 -54.09 -14.19 3.36
N SER A 214 -54.72 -14.83 4.36
CA SER A 214 -54.17 -14.97 5.71
C SER A 214 -52.93 -15.87 5.75
N ASP A 215 -52.89 -16.93 4.94
CA ASP A 215 -51.72 -17.81 4.81
C ASP A 215 -50.58 -17.12 4.04
N ARG A 216 -50.90 -16.33 3.02
CA ARG A 216 -49.91 -15.46 2.35
C ARG A 216 -49.30 -14.43 3.30
N MET A 217 -50.11 -13.74 4.11
CA MET A 217 -49.59 -12.75 5.06
C MET A 217 -48.70 -13.39 6.14
N GLN A 218 -49.07 -14.56 6.67
CA GLN A 218 -48.19 -15.31 7.60
C GLN A 218 -46.83 -15.64 6.97
N THR A 219 -46.84 -16.06 5.71
CA THR A 219 -45.61 -16.40 4.98
C THR A 219 -44.74 -15.16 4.81
N LEU A 220 -45.30 -14.05 4.32
CA LEU A 220 -44.56 -12.79 4.13
C LEU A 220 -43.95 -12.26 5.44
N VAL A 221 -44.71 -12.29 6.53
CA VAL A 221 -44.22 -11.84 7.85
C VAL A 221 -43.08 -12.75 8.34
N LYS A 222 -43.19 -14.06 8.11
CA LYS A 222 -42.12 -15.01 8.45
C LYS A 222 -40.86 -14.78 7.60
N ASP A 223 -41.02 -14.51 6.31
CA ASP A 223 -39.89 -14.29 5.40
C ASP A 223 -39.12 -13.00 5.74
N ILE A 224 -39.83 -11.94 6.13
CA ILE A 224 -39.22 -10.69 6.61
C ILE A 224 -38.39 -10.93 7.88
N LEU A 225 -38.88 -11.76 8.81
CA LEU A 225 -38.13 -12.14 10.01
C LEU A 225 -36.86 -12.89 9.67
N THR A 226 -36.94 -13.89 8.77
CA THR A 226 -35.79 -14.67 8.34
C THR A 226 -34.74 -13.77 7.67
N TYR A 227 -35.15 -12.88 6.77
CA TYR A 227 -34.25 -11.91 6.14
C TYR A 227 -33.58 -10.99 7.15
N SER A 228 -34.35 -10.41 8.08
CA SER A 228 -33.81 -9.50 9.10
C SER A 228 -32.85 -10.20 10.06
N ALA A 229 -33.06 -11.48 10.37
CA ALA A 229 -32.20 -12.26 11.28
C ALA A 229 -30.89 -12.72 10.62
N THR A 230 -30.82 -12.83 9.29
CA THR A 230 -29.62 -13.28 8.57
C THR A 230 -28.51 -12.22 8.45
N LEU A 231 -28.81 -10.93 8.66
CA LEU A 231 -27.86 -9.82 8.50
C LEU A 231 -26.76 -9.77 9.59
N ASP A 232 -26.97 -10.42 10.75
CA ASP A 232 -26.03 -10.41 11.88
C ASP A 232 -25.02 -11.58 11.89
N ARG A 233 -25.19 -12.59 11.03
CA ARG A 233 -24.40 -13.84 11.08
C ARG A 233 -23.27 -13.92 10.05
N THR A 234 -22.65 -12.81 9.69
CA THR A 234 -21.52 -12.77 8.75
C THR A 234 -20.18 -13.24 9.35
N ALA A 235 -20.16 -13.80 10.57
CA ALA A 235 -18.91 -14.11 11.27
C ALA A 235 -18.79 -15.52 11.89
N GLU A 236 -19.71 -16.45 11.64
CA GLU A 236 -19.42 -17.87 11.87
C GLU A 236 -19.02 -18.51 10.54
N ALA A 237 -17.71 -18.60 10.32
CA ALA A 237 -17.11 -19.35 9.23
C ALA A 237 -17.83 -20.71 9.08
N GLY A 238 -18.37 -20.95 7.89
CA GLY A 238 -19.26 -22.07 7.58
C GLY A 238 -18.72 -23.38 8.17
N LYS A 239 -19.53 -24.03 9.02
CA LYS A 239 -19.30 -25.44 9.31
C LYS A 239 -19.49 -26.18 8.00
N SER A 240 -18.44 -26.86 7.55
CA SER A 240 -18.46 -27.77 6.40
C SER A 240 -19.52 -28.85 6.64
N GLY A 241 -20.75 -28.60 6.16
CA GLY A 241 -21.84 -29.57 6.16
C GLY A 241 -21.89 -30.24 4.80
N SER A 242 -22.12 -31.56 4.77
CA SER A 242 -22.32 -32.23 3.48
C SER A 242 -23.57 -31.68 2.80
N THR A 243 -23.41 -31.09 1.63
CA THR A 243 -24.51 -30.48 0.85
C THR A 243 -25.60 -31.50 0.56
N LYS A 244 -25.20 -32.75 0.35
CA LYS A 244 -26.11 -33.88 0.17
C LYS A 244 -26.97 -34.14 1.41
N LEU A 245 -26.40 -34.14 2.61
CA LEU A 245 -27.15 -34.33 3.85
C LEU A 245 -28.15 -33.20 4.06
N ILE A 246 -27.72 -31.95 3.81
CA ILE A 246 -28.57 -30.77 3.93
C ILE A 246 -29.76 -30.83 2.97
N LEU A 247 -29.53 -31.25 1.72
CA LEU A 247 -30.62 -31.49 0.76
C LEU A 247 -31.57 -32.59 1.25
N GLN A 248 -31.05 -33.70 1.76
CA GLN A 248 -31.88 -34.80 2.27
C GLN A 248 -32.77 -34.37 3.44
N GLU A 249 -32.27 -33.53 4.35
CA GLU A 249 -33.09 -32.95 5.41
C GLU A 249 -34.19 -32.04 4.85
N ALA A 250 -33.88 -31.20 3.85
CA ALA A 250 -34.90 -30.37 3.21
C ALA A 250 -35.98 -31.21 2.50
N LEU A 251 -35.59 -32.31 1.83
CA LEU A 251 -36.53 -33.23 1.20
C LEU A 251 -37.40 -33.97 2.22
N HIS A 252 -36.84 -34.32 3.39
CA HIS A 252 -37.60 -34.92 4.48
C HIS A 252 -38.69 -33.98 4.99
N ASP A 253 -38.35 -32.71 5.21
CA ASP A 253 -39.30 -31.66 5.64
C ASP A 253 -40.41 -31.42 4.59
N LEU A 254 -40.12 -31.65 3.30
CA LEU A 254 -41.07 -31.50 2.18
C LEU A 254 -41.82 -32.79 1.82
N SER A 255 -41.63 -33.89 2.54
CA SER A 255 -42.17 -35.22 2.21
C SER A 255 -43.68 -35.25 1.95
N ALA A 256 -44.47 -34.52 2.75
CA ALA A 256 -45.92 -34.42 2.57
C ALA A 256 -46.30 -33.71 1.26
N ALA A 257 -45.62 -32.59 0.94
CA ALA A 257 -45.87 -31.83 -0.29
C ALA A 257 -45.45 -32.63 -1.54
N ILE A 258 -44.34 -33.36 -1.46
CA ILE A 258 -43.86 -34.27 -2.52
C ILE A 258 -44.91 -35.36 -2.79
N SER A 259 -45.42 -35.99 -1.73
CA SER A 259 -46.43 -37.05 -1.85
C SER A 259 -47.75 -36.54 -2.42
N GLN A 260 -48.23 -35.37 -1.98
CA GLN A 260 -49.46 -34.75 -2.48
C GLN A 260 -49.39 -34.32 -3.94
N SER A 261 -48.19 -34.02 -4.44
CA SER A 261 -47.96 -33.58 -5.83
C SER A 261 -47.50 -34.71 -6.75
N ASN A 262 -47.37 -35.95 -6.24
CA ASN A 262 -46.72 -37.07 -6.93
C ASN A 262 -45.39 -36.65 -7.59
N ALA A 263 -44.61 -35.83 -6.87
CA ALA A 263 -43.42 -35.23 -7.45
C ALA A 263 -42.26 -36.23 -7.56
N VAL A 264 -41.53 -36.13 -8.66
CA VAL A 264 -40.27 -36.83 -8.88
C VAL A 264 -39.13 -35.84 -8.64
N ILE A 265 -38.29 -36.11 -7.64
CA ILE A 265 -37.10 -35.31 -7.35
C ILE A 265 -35.86 -36.10 -7.81
N GLU A 266 -35.15 -35.57 -8.79
CA GLU A 266 -33.88 -36.10 -9.29
C GLU A 266 -32.74 -35.21 -8.81
N TYR A 267 -31.71 -35.78 -8.20
CA TYR A 267 -30.50 -35.03 -7.86
C TYR A 267 -29.23 -35.85 -8.11
N GLY A 268 -28.22 -35.19 -8.69
CA GLY A 268 -26.92 -35.78 -9.00
C GLY A 268 -25.92 -35.72 -7.85
N GLU A 269 -24.62 -35.79 -8.16
CA GLU A 269 -23.58 -35.45 -7.19
C GLU A 269 -23.61 -33.96 -6.89
N LEU A 270 -23.51 -33.62 -5.60
CA LEU A 270 -23.53 -32.25 -5.11
C LEU A 270 -22.22 -32.02 -4.34
N PRO A 271 -21.33 -31.14 -4.82
CA PRO A 271 -20.08 -30.85 -4.15
C PRO A 271 -20.36 -30.10 -2.84
N ASP A 272 -19.52 -30.35 -1.83
CA ASP A 272 -19.62 -29.65 -0.56
C ASP A 272 -19.07 -28.23 -0.69
N VAL A 273 -19.85 -27.26 -0.20
CA VAL A 273 -19.52 -25.84 -0.25
C VAL A 273 -19.40 -25.27 1.16
N LEU A 274 -18.51 -24.29 1.33
CA LEU A 274 -18.33 -23.59 2.60
C LEU A 274 -19.47 -22.58 2.81
N ILE A 275 -20.56 -23.04 3.40
CA ILE A 275 -21.76 -22.24 3.67
C ILE A 275 -22.39 -22.63 5.01
N ASP A 276 -23.16 -21.73 5.62
CA ASP A 276 -23.99 -22.07 6.78
C ASP A 276 -25.06 -23.10 6.38
N ALA A 277 -25.07 -24.24 7.06
CA ALA A 277 -25.95 -25.35 6.74
C ALA A 277 -27.45 -24.98 6.86
N THR A 278 -27.80 -24.08 7.78
CA THR A 278 -29.18 -23.61 7.97
C THR A 278 -29.62 -22.74 6.78
N GLN A 279 -28.74 -21.85 6.31
CA GLN A 279 -29.00 -21.02 5.14
C GLN A 279 -29.14 -21.87 3.88
N LEU A 280 -28.23 -22.82 3.67
CA LEU A 280 -28.30 -23.72 2.51
C LEU A 280 -29.57 -24.58 2.54
N LYS A 281 -29.95 -25.11 3.71
CA LYS A 281 -31.23 -25.82 3.88
C LYS A 281 -32.43 -24.93 3.53
N GLN A 282 -32.43 -23.68 3.98
CA GLN A 282 -33.50 -22.73 3.69
C GLN A 282 -33.60 -22.40 2.19
N ILE A 283 -32.47 -22.28 1.49
CA ILE A 283 -32.45 -22.11 0.02
C ILE A 283 -33.13 -23.30 -0.66
N PHE A 284 -32.75 -24.53 -0.30
CA PHE A 284 -33.39 -25.73 -0.86
C PHE A 284 -34.88 -25.79 -0.55
N LEU A 285 -35.28 -25.52 0.69
CA LEU A 285 -36.70 -25.49 1.07
C LEU A 285 -37.48 -24.47 0.24
N ASN A 286 -36.95 -23.26 0.05
CA ASN A 286 -37.61 -22.20 -0.70
C ASN A 286 -37.75 -22.56 -2.19
N LEU A 287 -36.68 -23.02 -2.83
CA LEU A 287 -36.69 -23.32 -4.26
C LEU A 287 -37.52 -24.57 -4.57
N ILE A 288 -37.35 -25.65 -3.80
CA ILE A 288 -38.09 -26.90 -4.01
C ILE A 288 -39.57 -26.71 -3.67
N SER A 289 -39.92 -26.02 -2.58
CA SER A 289 -41.33 -25.77 -2.28
C SER A 289 -42.04 -24.93 -3.35
N ASN A 290 -41.35 -23.95 -3.93
CA ASN A 290 -41.87 -23.20 -5.08
C ASN A 290 -42.09 -24.11 -6.29
N ALA A 291 -41.12 -24.96 -6.63
CA ALA A 291 -41.26 -25.91 -7.74
C ALA A 291 -42.46 -26.87 -7.55
N LEU A 292 -42.70 -27.35 -6.33
CA LEU A 292 -43.85 -28.22 -6.02
C LEU A 292 -45.19 -27.47 -6.07
N LYS A 293 -45.18 -26.20 -5.66
CA LYS A 293 -46.37 -25.33 -5.60
C LYS A 293 -46.84 -24.90 -6.99
N TYR A 294 -45.93 -24.47 -7.86
CA TYR A 294 -46.25 -23.87 -9.16
C TYR A 294 -46.25 -24.90 -10.31
N ARG A 295 -46.74 -26.11 -10.04
CA ARG A 295 -46.84 -27.19 -11.04
C ARG A 295 -48.01 -26.97 -12.01
N LYS A 296 -47.91 -27.55 -13.21
CA LYS A 296 -49.01 -27.58 -14.19
C LYS A 296 -50.15 -28.49 -13.70
N PRO A 297 -51.43 -28.09 -13.83
CA PRO A 297 -52.56 -28.95 -13.48
C PRO A 297 -52.55 -30.27 -14.26
N GLY A 298 -52.72 -31.40 -13.58
CA GLY A 298 -52.78 -32.73 -14.20
C GLY A 298 -51.43 -33.35 -14.56
N GLN A 299 -50.30 -32.68 -14.29
CA GLN A 299 -48.96 -33.21 -14.50
C GLN A 299 -48.22 -33.40 -13.17
N ALA A 300 -47.50 -34.52 -13.02
CA ALA A 300 -46.60 -34.73 -11.88
C ALA A 300 -45.46 -33.69 -11.90
N ALA A 301 -45.16 -33.10 -10.74
CA ALA A 301 -44.04 -32.17 -10.62
C ALA A 301 -42.71 -32.93 -10.77
N CYS A 302 -41.81 -32.42 -11.60
CA CYS A 302 -40.48 -32.99 -11.79
C CYS A 302 -39.46 -31.92 -11.44
N VAL A 303 -38.66 -32.14 -10.40
CA VAL A 303 -37.62 -31.21 -9.94
C VAL A 303 -36.27 -31.87 -10.11
N ARG A 304 -35.37 -31.25 -10.88
CA ARG A 304 -34.01 -31.71 -11.10
C ARG A 304 -33.02 -30.77 -10.42
N ILE A 305 -32.15 -31.33 -9.59
CA ILE A 305 -31.13 -30.60 -8.84
C ILE A 305 -29.75 -31.05 -9.34
N SER A 306 -28.96 -30.11 -9.86
CA SER A 306 -27.60 -30.36 -10.32
C SER A 306 -26.65 -29.29 -9.79
N ALA A 307 -25.36 -29.60 -9.79
CA ALA A 307 -24.32 -28.66 -9.40
C ALA A 307 -23.14 -28.76 -10.38
N GLU A 308 -22.58 -27.61 -10.76
CA GLU A 308 -21.41 -27.53 -11.64
C GLU A 308 -20.34 -26.62 -11.01
N GLN A 309 -19.10 -27.10 -10.96
CA GLN A 309 -17.97 -26.30 -10.49
C GLN A 309 -17.44 -25.43 -11.65
N HIS A 310 -17.50 -24.11 -11.49
CA HIS A 310 -16.98 -23.12 -12.44
C HIS A 310 -15.87 -22.32 -11.76
N GLY A 311 -14.63 -22.84 -11.83
CA GLY A 311 -13.47 -22.23 -11.18
C GLY A 311 -13.58 -22.26 -9.65
N GLN A 312 -13.61 -21.08 -9.01
CA GLN A 312 -13.79 -20.94 -7.55
C GLN A 312 -15.25 -20.96 -7.12
N GLU A 313 -16.20 -20.95 -8.06
CA GLU A 313 -17.63 -20.91 -7.78
C GLU A 313 -18.28 -22.26 -8.06
N CYS A 314 -19.31 -22.60 -7.28
CA CYS A 314 -20.15 -23.76 -7.52
C CYS A 314 -21.57 -23.27 -7.83
N ILE A 315 -22.07 -23.65 -9.01
CA ILE A 315 -23.39 -23.25 -9.50
C ILE A 315 -24.37 -24.39 -9.23
N PHE A 316 -25.29 -24.16 -8.30
CA PHE A 316 -26.43 -25.04 -8.07
C PHE A 316 -27.60 -24.65 -8.98
N SER A 317 -28.17 -25.64 -9.68
CA SER A 317 -29.33 -25.47 -10.54
C SER A 317 -30.49 -26.32 -10.02
N ILE A 318 -31.65 -25.69 -9.82
CA ILE A 318 -32.92 -26.36 -9.50
C ILE A 318 -33.87 -26.07 -10.65
N ALA A 319 -34.13 -27.08 -11.48
CA ALA A 319 -35.01 -26.98 -12.63
C ALA A 319 -36.33 -27.70 -12.36
N ASP A 320 -37.46 -27.09 -12.74
CA ASP A 320 -38.79 -27.68 -12.60
C ASP A 320 -39.58 -27.67 -13.92
N ASN A 321 -40.62 -28.49 -14.00
CA ASN A 321 -41.55 -28.57 -15.14
C ASN A 321 -42.85 -27.76 -14.93
N GLY A 322 -42.82 -26.76 -14.05
CA GLY A 322 -43.96 -25.95 -13.64
C GLY A 322 -44.43 -24.96 -14.70
N ILE A 323 -45.31 -24.05 -14.28
CA ILE A 323 -45.99 -23.08 -15.16
C ILE A 323 -45.05 -21.99 -15.74
N GLY A 324 -43.87 -21.81 -15.17
CA GLY A 324 -42.95 -20.72 -15.51
C GLY A 324 -43.33 -19.40 -14.84
N ILE A 325 -42.51 -18.37 -15.07
CA ILE A 325 -42.72 -16.99 -14.60
C ILE A 325 -42.57 -16.09 -15.83
N GLU A 326 -43.51 -15.16 -16.05
CA GLU A 326 -43.45 -14.14 -17.12
C GLU A 326 -42.65 -12.90 -16.71
#